data_AF-A0A4S2ISA4-F1
#
_entry.id   AF-A0A4S2ISA4-F1
#
_cell.length_a   1.000
_cell.length_b   1.000
_cell.length_c   1.000
_cell.angle_alpha   90.00
_cell.angle_beta   90.00
_cell.angle_gamma   90.00
#
_symmetry.space_group_name_H-M   'P 1'
#
loop_
_entity.id
_entity.type
_entity.pdbx_description
1 polymer ?
#
loop_
_entity_poly.entity_id
_entity_poly.type
_entity_poly.pdbx_seq_one_letter_code
_entity_poly.pdbx_strand_id
1 'polypeptide(L)'
;MTVAPGEIHEADVVIAADDLYSVARKLFVDDQPVSSAYVAYCGTVAAELPRARSVDIGEAVVHIAPSCDSVHYGLRGGESLNQVAVFESPKALAGQEDWGTTATRS
;
A
#
# COMPACT_ATOMS: atom_id res chain seq x y z
N MET A 1 0.35 19.42 23.58
CA MET A 1 0.96 18.65 22.47
C MET A 1 2.31 19.27 22.12
N THR A 2 3.37 18.46 22.04
CA THR A 2 4.68 18.93 21.57
C THR A 2 4.73 18.80 20.05
N VAL A 3 4.90 19.91 19.34
CA VAL A 3 4.85 19.96 17.87
C VAL A 3 6.25 20.01 17.25
N ALA A 4 7.17 20.67 17.96
CA ALA A 4 8.60 20.73 17.70
C ALA A 4 9.35 20.78 19.05
N PRO A 5 10.67 20.54 19.08
CA PRO A 5 11.44 20.63 20.33
C PRO A 5 11.25 21.98 21.03
N GLY A 6 10.70 21.96 22.25
CA GLY A 6 10.46 23.16 23.06
C GLY A 6 9.14 23.89 22.77
N GLU A 7 8.35 23.49 21.77
CA GLU A 7 7.08 24.11 21.45
C GLU A 7 5.91 23.27 21.98
N ILE A 8 5.11 23.86 22.87
CA ILE A 8 3.94 23.23 23.50
C ILE A 8 2.69 24.02 23.12
N HIS A 9 1.71 23.29 22.59
CA HIS A 9 0.35 23.81 22.34
C HIS A 9 -0.64 23.19 23.33
N GLU A 10 -1.52 24.02 23.88
CA GLU A 10 -2.60 23.61 24.78
C GLU A 10 -3.96 23.68 24.06
N ALA A 11 -4.81 22.69 24.31
CA ALA A 11 -6.16 22.61 23.77
C ALA A 11 -7.01 21.68 24.66
N ASP A 12 -8.34 21.88 24.66
CA ASP A 12 -9.27 21.02 25.40
C ASP A 12 -9.33 19.59 24.83
N VAL A 13 -9.09 19.45 23.52
CA VAL A 13 -9.14 18.18 22.79
C VAL A 13 -8.02 18.12 21.75
N VAL A 14 -7.44 16.94 21.58
CA VAL A 14 -6.45 16.62 20.54
C VAL A 14 -6.95 15.44 19.71
N ILE A 15 -6.92 15.57 18.38
CA ILE A 15 -7.19 14.47 17.45
C ILE A 15 -5.86 14.04 16.82
N ALA A 16 -5.42 12.84 17.13
CA ALA A 16 -4.23 12.25 16.51
C ALA A 16 -4.63 11.49 15.24
N ALA A 17 -4.16 11.97 14.09
CA ALA A 17 -4.32 11.35 12.77
C ALA A 17 -2.94 11.08 12.17
N ASP A 18 -2.13 10.31 12.88
CA ASP A 18 -0.69 10.06 12.64
C ASP A 18 -0.39 8.64 12.09
N ASP A 19 -1.36 8.07 11.35
CA ASP A 19 -1.24 6.87 10.52
C ASP A 19 -0.80 5.57 11.23
N LEU A 20 -0.30 4.58 10.45
CA LEU A 20 -0.01 3.22 10.88
C LEU A 20 1.00 3.14 12.04
N TYR A 21 1.96 4.05 12.09
CA TYR A 21 3.02 4.11 13.10
C TYR A 21 2.75 5.18 14.17
N SER A 22 1.47 5.43 14.45
CA SER A 22 1.01 6.44 15.40
C SER A 22 1.80 6.44 16.71
N VAL A 23 2.37 7.60 17.05
CA VAL A 23 3.04 7.83 18.33
C VAL A 23 2.00 8.07 19.42
N ALA A 24 0.88 8.72 19.07
CA ALA A 24 -0.20 8.98 20.02
C ALA A 24 -0.91 7.69 20.47
N ARG A 25 -1.00 6.66 19.62
CA ARG A 25 -1.59 5.35 19.95
C ARG A 25 -0.95 4.72 21.19
N LYS A 26 0.35 4.92 21.39
CA LYS A 26 1.12 4.42 22.55
C LYS A 26 0.64 4.96 23.90
N LEU A 27 -0.12 6.07 23.90
CA LEU A 27 -0.75 6.59 25.11
C LEU A 27 -1.91 5.73 25.61
N PHE A 28 -2.47 4.87 24.75
CA PHE A 28 -3.65 4.08 25.03
C PHE A 28 -3.41 2.56 24.95
N VAL A 29 -2.52 2.11 24.06
CA VAL A 29 -2.20 0.70 23.85
C VAL A 29 -0.75 0.54 23.39
N ASP A 30 -0.05 -0.47 23.92
CA ASP A 30 1.32 -0.81 23.55
C ASP A 30 1.36 -1.98 22.56
N ASP A 31 0.66 -1.83 21.43
CA ASP A 31 0.70 -2.78 20.32
C ASP A 31 1.51 -2.22 19.15
N GLN A 32 1.84 -3.11 18.22
CA GLN A 32 2.59 -2.78 17.01
C GLN A 32 1.83 -3.24 15.77
N PRO A 33 2.04 -2.60 14.60
CA PRO A 33 1.54 -3.10 13.33
C PRO A 33 1.91 -4.56 13.13
N VAL A 34 0.93 -5.38 12.75
CA VAL A 34 1.13 -6.81 12.48
C VAL A 34 1.28 -6.98 10.97
N SER A 35 2.41 -7.57 10.55
CA SER A 35 2.63 -7.92 9.15
C SER A 35 1.60 -8.94 8.68
N SER A 36 0.98 -8.71 7.52
CA SER A 36 0.14 -9.71 6.85
C SER A 36 0.96 -10.81 6.18
N ALA A 37 2.28 -10.59 6.03
CA ALA A 37 3.19 -11.36 5.18
C ALA A 37 2.91 -11.27 3.66
N TYR A 38 2.05 -10.35 3.21
CA TYR A 38 1.80 -10.08 1.81
C TYR A 38 2.42 -8.73 1.39
N VAL A 39 2.92 -8.66 0.15
CA VAL A 39 3.47 -7.43 -0.43
C VAL A 39 2.62 -7.00 -1.63
N ALA A 40 2.45 -5.70 -1.79
CA ALA A 40 1.71 -5.11 -2.91
C ALA A 40 2.66 -4.37 -3.86
N TYR A 41 2.57 -4.69 -5.14
CA TYR A 41 3.30 -4.04 -6.23
C TYR A 41 2.34 -3.25 -7.09
N CYS A 42 2.51 -1.93 -7.10
CA CYS A 42 1.68 -1.03 -7.89
C CYS A 42 2.43 -0.54 -9.13
N GLY A 43 1.76 -0.56 -10.27
CA GLY A 43 2.28 -0.03 -11.52
C GLY A 43 1.19 0.65 -12.32
N THR A 44 1.50 1.84 -12.81
CA THR A 44 0.62 2.58 -13.72
C THR A 44 1.27 2.67 -15.09
N VAL A 45 0.52 2.31 -16.12
CA VAL A 45 0.96 2.38 -17.51
C VAL A 45 -0.05 3.12 -18.37
N ALA A 46 0.41 3.69 -19.47
CA ALA A 46 -0.44 4.39 -20.41
C ALA A 46 -1.29 3.40 -21.23
N ALA A 47 -2.56 3.72 -21.45
CA ALA A 47 -3.55 2.79 -22.01
C ALA A 47 -3.26 2.42 -23.48
N GLU A 48 -2.49 3.23 -24.20
CA GLU A 48 -2.09 2.98 -25.59
C GLU A 48 -1.06 1.87 -25.74
N LEU A 49 -0.37 1.47 -24.66
CA LEU A 49 0.60 0.38 -24.72
C LEU A 49 -0.11 -0.93 -25.10
N PRO A 50 0.50 -1.79 -25.94
CA PRO A 50 -0.14 -3.01 -26.43
C PRO A 50 -0.69 -3.92 -25.31
N ARG A 51 0.03 -4.02 -24.18
CA ARG A 51 -0.40 -4.81 -23.02
C ARG A 51 -1.59 -4.22 -22.27
N ALA A 52 -1.77 -2.90 -22.30
CA ALA A 52 -2.90 -2.24 -21.67
C ALA A 52 -4.16 -2.27 -22.57
N ARG A 53 -3.98 -2.20 -23.90
CA ARG A 53 -5.10 -2.29 -24.86
C ARG A 53 -5.87 -3.61 -24.84
N SER A 54 -5.22 -4.71 -24.40
CA SER A 54 -5.87 -6.01 -24.27
C SER A 54 -6.67 -6.17 -22.97
N VAL A 55 -6.66 -5.16 -22.11
CA VAL A 55 -7.32 -5.16 -20.80
C VAL A 55 -8.53 -4.23 -20.87
N ASP A 56 -9.67 -4.69 -20.36
CA ASP A 56 -10.82 -3.80 -20.19
C ASP A 56 -10.57 -2.88 -18.99
N ILE A 57 -10.48 -1.58 -19.27
CA ILE A 57 -10.17 -0.54 -18.27
C ILE A 57 -11.41 0.22 -17.81
N GLY A 58 -12.59 -0.10 -18.36
CA GLY A 58 -13.85 0.55 -18.02
C GLY A 58 -14.35 0.21 -16.62
N GLU A 59 -13.88 -0.90 -16.05
CA GLU A 59 -14.28 -1.41 -14.74
C GLU A 59 -13.05 -1.83 -13.93
N ALA A 60 -13.24 -1.96 -12.62
CA ALA A 60 -12.23 -2.55 -11.75
C ALA A 60 -12.38 -4.07 -11.76
N VAL A 61 -11.31 -4.77 -12.15
CA VAL A 61 -11.28 -6.23 -12.21
C VAL A 61 -10.34 -6.76 -11.15
N VAL A 62 -10.78 -7.81 -10.46
CA VAL A 62 -10.00 -8.54 -9.45
C VAL A 62 -9.83 -9.98 -9.90
N HIS A 63 -8.58 -10.45 -9.96
CA HIS A 63 -8.24 -11.84 -10.16
C HIS A 63 -7.72 -12.42 -8.85
N ILE A 64 -8.36 -13.49 -8.35
CA ILE A 64 -8.02 -14.13 -7.08
C ILE A 64 -7.43 -15.51 -7.34
N ALA A 65 -6.31 -15.82 -6.69
CA ALA A 65 -5.66 -17.12 -6.73
C ALA A 65 -5.13 -17.50 -5.32
N PRO A 66 -4.71 -18.75 -5.09
CA PRO A 66 -4.08 -19.13 -3.82
C PRO A 66 -2.81 -18.31 -3.57
N SER A 67 -2.74 -17.66 -2.40
CA SER A 67 -1.62 -16.81 -1.95
C SER A 67 -1.27 -15.62 -2.86
N CYS A 68 -2.13 -15.24 -3.81
CA CYS A 68 -1.98 -14.00 -4.57
C CYS A 68 -3.29 -13.49 -5.18
N ASP A 69 -3.36 -12.18 -5.38
CA ASP A 69 -4.41 -11.52 -6.12
C ASP A 69 -3.83 -10.41 -6.98
N SER A 70 -4.59 -10.02 -8.00
CA SER A 70 -4.27 -8.82 -8.76
C SER A 70 -5.51 -8.02 -9.08
N VAL A 71 -5.35 -6.70 -9.06
CA VAL A 71 -6.41 -5.75 -9.37
C VAL A 71 -5.94 -4.86 -10.51
N HIS A 72 -6.82 -4.58 -11.46
CA HIS A 72 -6.58 -3.53 -12.44
C HIS A 72 -7.82 -2.67 -12.69
N TYR A 73 -7.59 -1.41 -13.04
CA TYR A 73 -8.65 -0.45 -13.33
C TYR A 73 -8.14 0.76 -14.12
N GLY A 74 -9.03 1.39 -14.87
CA GLY A 74 -8.75 2.64 -15.56
C GLY A 74 -8.57 3.82 -14.59
N LEU A 75 -7.61 4.67 -14.91
CA LEU A 75 -7.38 5.97 -14.29
C LEU A 75 -7.53 7.06 -15.33
N ARG A 76 -7.77 8.30 -14.87
CA ARG A 76 -7.84 9.50 -15.71
C ARG A 76 -8.80 9.33 -16.90
N GLY A 77 -10.01 8.82 -16.63
CA GLY A 77 -11.01 8.59 -17.68
C GLY A 77 -10.62 7.52 -18.72
N GLY A 78 -9.68 6.63 -18.40
CA GLY A 78 -9.22 5.56 -19.29
C GLY A 78 -7.91 5.86 -20.01
N GLU A 79 -7.23 6.97 -19.73
CA GLU A 79 -5.92 7.26 -20.34
C GLU A 79 -4.79 6.40 -19.78
N SER A 80 -4.97 5.84 -18.58
CA SER A 80 -3.97 5.00 -17.93
C SER A 80 -4.62 3.79 -17.27
N LEU A 81 -3.88 2.68 -17.23
CA LEU A 81 -4.24 1.46 -16.53
C LEU A 81 -3.41 1.39 -15.25
N ASN A 82 -4.08 1.32 -14.10
CA ASN A 82 -3.44 0.95 -12.85
C ASN A 82 -3.52 -0.56 -12.65
N GLN A 83 -2.44 -1.15 -12.18
CA GLN A 83 -2.35 -2.56 -11.82
C GLN A 83 -1.71 -2.69 -10.44
N VAL A 84 -2.28 -3.58 -9.64
CA VAL A 84 -1.76 -3.95 -8.32
C VAL A 84 -1.64 -5.46 -8.30
N ALA A 85 -0.49 -5.98 -7.94
CA ALA A 85 -0.28 -7.40 -7.67
C ALA A 85 0.04 -7.56 -6.19
N VAL A 86 -0.73 -8.40 -5.50
CA VAL A 86 -0.53 -8.73 -4.09
C VAL A 86 -0.20 -10.21 -3.99
N PHE A 87 0.85 -10.56 -3.27
CA PHE A 87 1.24 -11.95 -3.08
C PHE A 87 1.96 -12.16 -1.75
N GLU A 88 1.87 -13.38 -1.24
CA GLU A 88 2.58 -13.79 -0.04
C GLU A 88 4.09 -13.70 -0.27
N SER A 89 4.80 -12.94 0.54
CA SER A 89 6.25 -12.77 0.43
C SER A 89 6.95 -13.82 1.29
N PRO A 90 7.75 -14.73 0.69
CA PRO A 90 8.54 -15.70 1.45
C PRO A 90 9.56 -15.01 2.36
N LYS A 91 10.04 -13.84 1.93
CA LYS A 91 10.77 -12.96 2.82
C LYS A 91 9.83 -12.59 3.94
N ALA A 92 8.72 -11.86 3.75
CA ALA A 92 7.78 -11.38 4.80
C ALA A 92 7.41 -12.42 5.87
N LEU A 93 7.18 -13.65 5.46
CA LEU A 93 6.91 -14.77 6.35
C LEU A 93 8.08 -15.10 7.31
N ALA A 94 9.32 -14.82 6.92
CA ALA A 94 10.56 -15.28 7.54
C ALA A 94 11.28 -14.28 8.48
N GLY A 95 10.70 -13.14 8.84
CA GLY A 95 11.34 -12.16 9.78
C GLY A 95 12.29 -11.07 9.21
N GLN A 96 12.73 -11.15 7.95
CA GLN A 96 13.63 -10.23 7.21
C GLN A 96 13.11 -8.83 6.77
N GLU A 97 13.46 -7.73 7.44
CA GLU A 97 13.02 -6.34 7.09
C GLU A 97 12.95 -5.90 5.60
N ASP A 98 13.82 -6.39 4.71
CA ASP A 98 13.73 -6.17 3.24
C ASP A 98 12.79 -7.18 2.56
N TRP A 99 11.50 -7.08 2.85
CA TRP A 99 10.48 -8.02 2.37
C TRP A 99 10.10 -7.88 0.90
N GLY A 100 10.54 -6.80 0.26
CA GLY A 100 10.39 -6.56 -1.16
C GLY A 100 11.23 -7.53 -1.98
N THR A 101 10.68 -7.97 -3.10
CA THR A 101 11.46 -8.54 -4.20
C THR A 101 11.95 -7.41 -5.10
N THR A 102 13.26 -7.30 -5.34
CA THR A 102 13.78 -6.32 -6.32
C THR A 102 13.13 -6.59 -7.67
N ALA A 103 12.45 -5.58 -8.23
CA ALA A 103 11.92 -5.67 -9.59
C ALA A 103 13.08 -5.61 -10.60
N THR A 104 13.75 -6.73 -10.82
CA THR A 104 14.75 -6.84 -11.90
C THR A 104 13.98 -6.88 -13.22
N ARG A 105 14.09 -5.79 -13.98
CA ARG A 105 13.47 -5.65 -15.30
C ARG A 105 14.18 -6.60 -16.27
N SER A 106 13.51 -7.67 -16.72
CA SER A 106 13.94 -8.53 -17.83
C SER A 106 13.68 -7.86 -19.17
#